data_AF-A0A2D6IJJ5-F1
#
_entry.id   AF-A0A2D6IJJ5-F1
#
_cell.length_a   1.000
_cell.length_b   1.000
_cell.length_c   1.000
_cell.angle_alpha   90.00
_cell.angle_beta   90.00
_cell.angle_gamma   90.00
#
_symmetry.space_group_name_H-M   'P 1'
#
loop_
_entity.id
_entity.type
_entity.pdbx_description
1 polymer ?
#
loop_
_entity_poly.entity_id
_entity_poly.type
_entity_poly.pdbx_seq_one_letter_code
_entity_poly.pdbx_strand_id
1 'polypeptide(L)'
;MKKLKGTIVSDKMEKTRVVEISRLKKHSLYKKFIKVTRRFKAHDEKNEYKTGDEVIIEETRPISKDKRWKIVEKTKENKASEANETNEANEASEANEAIS
;
A
#
# COMPACT_ATOMS: atom_id res chain seq x y z
N MET A 1 -16.45 13.85 3.50
CA MET A 1 -16.18 12.40 3.69
C MET A 1 -14.92 12.23 4.53
N LYS A 2 -14.82 11.14 5.29
CA LYS A 2 -13.65 10.86 6.13
C LYS A 2 -12.56 10.17 5.31
N LYS A 3 -11.33 10.69 5.41
CA LYS A 3 -10.13 10.11 4.80
C LYS A 3 -9.28 9.43 5.86
N LEU A 4 -8.73 8.26 5.55
CA LEU A 4 -7.83 7.51 6.42
C LEU A 4 -6.58 7.11 5.64
N LYS A 5 -5.42 7.24 6.27
CA LYS A 5 -4.14 6.81 5.70
C LYS A 5 -3.79 5.41 6.20
N GLY A 6 -3.32 4.54 5.31
CA GLY A 6 -2.92 3.18 5.65
C GLY A 6 -2.00 2.56 4.61
N THR A 7 -1.65 1.30 4.83
CA THR A 7 -0.77 0.52 3.95
C THR A 7 -1.52 -0.68 3.38
N ILE A 8 -1.28 -1.02 2.12
CA ILE A 8 -1.88 -2.21 1.51
C ILE A 8 -1.17 -3.47 2.01
N VAL A 9 -1.94 -4.37 2.60
CA VAL A 9 -1.46 -5.66 3.13
C VAL A 9 -1.72 -6.81 2.15
N SER A 10 -2.74 -6.69 1.30
CA SER A 10 -3.05 -7.74 0.33
C SER A 10 -3.74 -7.21 -0.92
N ASP A 11 -3.26 -7.72 -2.05
CA ASP A 11 -3.71 -7.49 -3.42
C ASP A 11 -4.32 -8.71 -4.10
N LYS A 12 -4.56 -9.81 -3.36
CA LYS A 12 -5.00 -11.09 -3.93
C LYS A 12 -6.40 -11.08 -4.55
N MET A 13 -7.21 -10.05 -4.30
CA MET A 13 -8.60 -9.99 -4.76
C MET A 13 -8.75 -9.01 -5.92
N GLU A 14 -9.63 -9.33 -6.85
CA GLU A 14 -9.97 -8.42 -7.93
C GLU A 14 -10.74 -7.20 -7.46
N LYS A 15 -10.37 -6.05 -8.01
CA LYS A 15 -11.01 -4.74 -7.81
C LYS A 15 -11.15 -4.32 -6.34
N THR A 16 -10.35 -4.94 -5.47
CA THR A 16 -10.46 -4.79 -4.02
C THR A 16 -9.10 -5.00 -3.37
N ARG A 17 -8.65 -4.04 -2.57
CA ARG A 17 -7.40 -4.12 -1.81
C ARG A 17 -7.68 -4.10 -0.32
N VAL A 18 -6.87 -4.83 0.46
CA VAL A 18 -6.98 -4.83 1.92
C VAL A 18 -5.99 -3.81 2.49
N VAL A 19 -6.52 -2.73 3.07
CA VAL A 19 -5.74 -1.65 3.65
C VAL A 19 -5.73 -1.79 5.17
N GLU A 20 -4.54 -1.78 5.77
CA GLU A 20 -4.37 -1.69 7.22
C GLU A 20 -4.17 -0.23 7.66
N ILE A 21 -4.97 0.18 8.63
CA ILE A 21 -4.89 1.50 9.25
C ILE A 21 -4.50 1.31 10.71
N SER A 22 -3.40 1.92 11.09
CA SER A 22 -2.93 1.96 12.47
C SER A 22 -3.18 3.33 13.08
N ARG A 23 -3.70 3.36 14.31
CA ARG A 23 -3.85 4.59 15.10
C ARG A 23 -3.42 4.37 16.53
N LEU A 24 -2.93 5.41 17.18
CA LEU A 24 -2.69 5.40 18.63
C LEU A 24 -4.00 5.70 19.35
N LYS A 25 -4.41 4.81 20.25
CA LYS A 25 -5.54 5.02 21.16
C LYS A 25 -4.99 5.07 22.58
N LYS A 26 -5.47 6.00 23.39
CA LYS A 26 -5.18 6.03 24.82
C LYS A 26 -6.02 4.97 25.54
N HIS A 27 -5.40 4.11 26.33
CA HIS A 27 -6.12 3.17 27.19
C HIS A 27 -6.89 3.95 28.27
N SER A 28 -8.15 3.61 28.51
CA SER A 28 -9.05 4.38 29.40
C SER A 28 -8.55 4.44 30.84
N LEU A 29 -8.21 3.27 31.42
CA LEU A 29 -7.75 3.17 32.80
C LEU A 29 -6.28 3.61 32.97
N TYR A 30 -5.36 2.93 32.26
CA TYR A 30 -3.91 3.13 32.43
C TYR A 30 -3.33 4.35 31.71
N LYS A 31 -4.09 5.06 30.87
CA LYS A 31 -3.65 6.26 30.13
C LYS A 31 -2.43 6.06 29.20
N LYS A 32 -1.93 4.83 29.03
CA LYS A 32 -0.88 4.44 28.07
C LYS A 32 -1.39 4.52 26.62
N PHE A 33 -0.56 4.99 25.70
CA PHE A 33 -0.85 4.94 24.27
C PHE A 33 -0.60 3.53 23.73
N ILE A 34 -1.61 2.95 23.09
CA ILE A 34 -1.55 1.63 22.43
C ILE A 34 -1.83 1.78 20.94
N LYS A 35 -1.08 1.05 20.12
CA LYS A 35 -1.30 0.98 18.67
C LYS A 35 -2.45 0.03 18.40
N VAL A 36 -3.50 0.52 17.75
CA VAL A 36 -4.66 -0.27 17.32
C VAL A 36 -4.67 -0.30 15.79
N THR A 37 -4.66 -1.50 15.23
CA THR A 37 -4.76 -1.73 13.80
C THR A 37 -6.16 -2.19 13.42
N ARG A 38 -6.67 -1.71 12.28
CA ARG A 38 -7.92 -2.19 11.66
C ARG A 38 -7.72 -2.33 10.17
N ARG A 39 -8.27 -3.40 9.60
CA ARG A 39 -8.21 -3.68 8.17
C ARG A 39 -9.53 -3.32 7.49
N PHE A 40 -9.44 -2.74 6.30
CA PHE A 40 -10.59 -2.32 5.51
C PHE A 40 -10.47 -2.83 4.09
N LYS A 41 -11.60 -3.20 3.48
CA LYS A 41 -11.67 -3.54 2.05
C LYS A 41 -11.94 -2.26 1.27
N ALA A 42 -10.97 -1.85 0.47
CA ALA A 42 -11.04 -0.66 -0.36
C ALA A 42 -11.26 -1.06 -1.82
N HIS A 43 -12.10 -0.29 -2.53
CA HIS A 43 -12.38 -0.43 -3.94
C HIS A 43 -11.31 0.27 -4.76
N ASP A 44 -10.83 -0.46 -5.76
CA ASP A 44 -9.87 -0.03 -6.77
C ASP A 44 -10.34 -0.67 -8.08
N GLU A 45 -10.72 0.10 -9.08
CA GLU A 45 -11.27 -0.46 -10.34
C GLU A 45 -10.18 -0.96 -11.27
N LYS A 46 -9.01 -0.33 -11.21
CA LYS A 46 -7.92 -0.52 -12.16
C LYS A 46 -6.82 -1.42 -11.63
N ASN A 47 -6.92 -1.87 -10.37
CA ASN A 47 -5.95 -2.77 -9.74
C ASN A 47 -4.52 -2.18 -9.69
N GLU A 48 -4.41 -0.85 -9.64
CA GLU A 48 -3.16 -0.10 -9.78
C GLU A 48 -2.24 -0.22 -8.54
N TYR A 49 -2.81 -0.43 -7.35
CA TYR A 49 -2.07 -0.31 -6.09
C TYR A 49 -1.55 -1.65 -5.57
N LYS A 50 -0.24 -1.80 -5.41
CA LYS A 50 0.40 -3.07 -4.99
C LYS A 50 0.52 -3.19 -3.48
N THR A 51 0.81 -4.40 -3.01
CA THR A 51 1.15 -4.63 -1.60
C THR A 51 2.36 -3.80 -1.18
N GLY A 52 2.29 -3.17 0.01
CA GLY A 52 3.33 -2.29 0.54
C GLY A 52 3.14 -0.80 0.25
N ASP A 53 2.25 -0.43 -0.68
CA ASP A 53 1.97 0.98 -0.98
C ASP A 53 1.29 1.69 0.20
N GLU A 54 1.72 2.93 0.50
CA GLU A 54 1.00 3.84 1.40
C GLU A 54 -0.10 4.58 0.62
N VAL A 55 -1.34 4.43 1.06
CA VAL A 55 -2.52 4.97 0.37
C VAL A 55 -3.45 5.73 1.32
N ILE A 56 -4.24 6.64 0.74
CA ILE A 56 -5.35 7.31 1.40
C ILE A 56 -6.65 6.72 0.88
N ILE A 57 -7.48 6.24 1.80
CA ILE A 57 -8.82 5.73 1.53
C ILE A 57 -9.88 6.71 2.00
N GLU A 58 -10.99 6.77 1.27
CA GLU A 58 -12.14 7.63 1.57
C GLU A 58 -13.42 6.79 1.71
N GLU A 59 -14.27 7.17 2.66
CA GLU A 59 -15.60 6.57 2.82
C GLU A 59 -16.47 6.84 1.58
N THR A 60 -17.19 5.83 1.11
CA THR A 60 -18.10 5.95 -0.03
C THR A 60 -19.39 5.18 0.22
N ARG A 61 -20.33 5.28 -0.73
CA ARG A 61 -21.54 4.47 -0.70
C ARG A 61 -21.17 2.98 -0.63
N PRO A 62 -21.98 2.14 0.02
CA PRO A 62 -21.85 0.69 -0.07
C PRO A 62 -21.63 0.20 -1.51
N ILE A 63 -20.51 -0.49 -1.77
CA ILE A 63 -20.26 -1.18 -3.03
C ILE A 63 -20.56 -2.69 -2.87
N SER A 64 -20.31 -3.24 -1.68
CA SER A 64 -20.66 -4.62 -1.31
C SER A 64 -21.05 -4.70 0.16
N LYS A 65 -21.07 -5.88 0.81
CA LYS A 65 -21.30 -5.99 2.27
C LYS A 65 -20.23 -5.26 3.09
N ASP A 66 -18.96 -5.45 2.73
CA ASP A 66 -17.80 -4.95 3.50
C ASP A 66 -17.07 -3.80 2.80
N LYS A 67 -17.25 -3.63 1.49
CA LYS A 67 -16.55 -2.61 0.69
C LYS A 67 -17.30 -1.29 0.77
N ARG A 68 -16.83 -0.42 1.66
CA ARG A 68 -17.35 0.93 1.94
C ARG A 68 -16.30 2.03 1.68
N TRP A 69 -15.12 1.64 1.25
CA TRP A 69 -13.96 2.52 1.11
C TRP A 69 -13.48 2.52 -0.32
N LYS A 70 -13.00 3.66 -0.81
CA LYS A 70 -12.35 3.81 -2.13
C LYS A 70 -10.93 4.33 -1.93
N ILE A 71 -9.98 3.84 -2.72
CA ILE A 71 -8.62 4.41 -2.74
C ILE A 71 -8.64 5.70 -3.55
N VAL A 72 -8.09 6.79 -2.98
CA VAL A 72 -8.10 8.12 -3.60
C VAL A 72 -6.71 8.54 -4.05
N GLU A 73 -5.69 8.25 -3.24
CA GLU A 73 -4.35 8.79 -3.44
C GLU A 73 -3.29 7.80 -2.99
N LYS A 74 -2.17 7.76 -3.72
CA LYS A 74 -0.94 7.06 -3.34
C LYS A 74 0.03 8.08 -2.74
N THR A 75 0.48 7.88 -1.51
CA THR A 75 1.37 8.82 -0.81
C THR A 75 2.85 8.48 -0.98
N LYS A 76 3.20 7.19 -1.00
CA LYS A 76 4.57 6.74 -1.25
C LYS A 76 4.59 5.56 -2.20
N GLU A 77 5.56 5.59 -3.10
CA GLU A 77 5.86 4.47 -3.97
C GLU A 77 6.81 3.50 -3.29
N ASN A 78 6.57 2.22 -3.55
CA ASN A 78 7.44 1.16 -3.12
C ASN A 78 8.71 1.18 -4.02
N LYS A 79 9.70 1.99 -3.66
CA LYS A 79 10.98 2.14 -4.41
C LYS A 79 11.86 0.89 -4.45
N ALA A 80 11.38 -0.24 -3.95
CA ALA A 80 12.13 -1.50 -3.98
C ALA A 80 12.26 -2.11 -5.38
N SER A 81 11.46 -1.69 -6.37
CA SER A 81 11.53 -2.22 -7.75
C SER A 81 12.57 -1.55 -8.65
N GLU A 82 13.04 -0.33 -8.33
CA GLU A 82 14.00 0.39 -9.19
C GLU A 82 15.45 -0.09 -9.03
N ALA A 83 15.78 -0.82 -7.95
CA ALA A 83 17.14 -1.27 -7.67
C ALA A 83 17.53 -2.60 -8.35
N ASN A 84 16.58 -3.31 -8.98
CA ASN A 84 16.85 -4.60 -9.61
C ASN A 84 17.16 -4.51 -11.11
N GLU A 85 16.76 -3.44 -11.81
CA GLU A 85 17.01 -3.28 -13.25
C GLU A 85 18.40 -2.72 -13.58
N THR A 86 19.05 -2.03 -12.63
CA THR A 86 20.38 -1.42 -12.85
C THR A 86 21.56 -2.38 -12.72
N ASN A 87 21.35 -3.58 -12.18
CA ASN A 87 22.44 -4.56 -11.98
C ASN A 87 22.69 -5.44 -13.21
N GLU A 88 21.68 -5.71 -14.05
CA GLU A 88 21.85 -6.51 -15.28
C GLU A 88 22.54 -5.72 -16.41
N ALA A 89 22.48 -4.38 -16.39
CA ALA A 89 23.11 -3.55 -17.41
C ALA A 89 24.63 -3.37 -17.21
N ASN A 90 25.13 -3.52 -15.98
CA ASN A 90 26.57 -3.33 -15.67
C ASN A 90 27.42 -4.58 -15.96
N GLU A 91 26.83 -5.79 -15.92
CA GLU A 91 27.55 -7.02 -16.29
C GLU A 91 27.79 -7.13 -17.81
N ALA A 92 26.94 -6.49 -18.64
CA ALA A 92 27.09 -6.50 -20.09
C ALA A 92 28.13 -5.49 -20.62
N SER A 93 28.51 -4.47 -19.83
CA SER A 93 29.56 -3.50 -20.22
C SER A 93 30.97 -4.01 -19.93
N GLU A 94 31.19 -4.78 -18.86
CA GLU A 94 32.52 -5.32 -18.51
C GLU A 94 32.98 -6.42 -19.50
N ALA A 95 32.05 -7.12 -20.15
CA ALA A 95 32.38 -8.16 -21.14
C ALA A 95 32.86 -7.60 -22.49
N ASN A 96 32.52 -6.36 -22.84
CA ASN A 96 32.88 -5.77 -24.14
C ASN A 96 34.20 -4.99 -24.12
N GLU A 97 34.72 -4.66 -22.94
CA GLU A 97 36.03 -3.98 -22.78
C GLU A 97 37.20 -4.99 -22.74
N ALA A 98 36.92 -6.29 -22.57
CA ALA A 98 37.93 -7.35 -22.51
C ALA A 98 38.31 -7.98 -23.88
N ILE A 99 37.74 -7.49 -24.99
CA ILE A 99 37.98 -8.03 -26.36
C ILE A 99 38.67 -6.99 -27.30
N SER A 100 39.10 -5.83 -26.79
CA SER A 100 40.01 -4.92 -27.51
C SER A 100 41.40 -4.91 -26.89
#